data_AF-A0A2M9A4J4-F1
#
_entry.id   AF-A0A2M9A4J4-F1
#
_cell.length_a   1.000
_cell.length_b   1.000
_cell.length_c   1.000
_cell.angle_alpha   90.00
_cell.angle_beta   90.00
_cell.angle_gamma   90.00
#
_symmetry.space_group_name_H-M   'P 1'
#
loop_
_entity.id
_entity.type
_entity.pdbx_description
1 polymer ?
#
loop_
_entity_poly.entity_id
_entity_poly.type
_entity_poly.pdbx_seq_one_letter_code
_entity_poly.pdbx_strand_id
1 'polypeptide(L)'
;MPNDFISDADSRNRLAGLQNLLASGERSNTLCPEKESPFASFSLLWGTPAGTTQIAPYSFYELFAEPASQEDKIDSFLQVIQNLDDLNSIPKGQKKARALEISRILRDFGGYKGLKWNVTSGIADPYMKFMTRWKYPSYQNSFSPNGRFKSLEFPDSSVVVDLPHFSASLSRHLDCYSDDCALPTEWASWAGDMFTYAAHLDSVRTNDSLSYAAIRDTALNNIGGAHPRYSKFFGTGDFYADIDARNIASLINNRNLSLYDAIDRYYKQKEFSRFFTFVNSYGGWKKFAEKVNKHYFFPLTVKLNPYLLEISKRAFMNKVLKGLLNEIGLD
;
A
#
# COMPACT_ATOMS: atom_id res chain seq x y z
N MET A 1 -30.77 11.45 -37.63
CA MET A 1 -31.17 10.03 -37.51
C MET A 1 -30.34 9.22 -38.50
N PRO A 2 -29.90 7.99 -38.21
CA PRO A 2 -30.20 7.11 -37.05
C PRO A 2 -29.11 7.23 -35.95
N ASN A 3 -29.27 7.01 -34.63
CA ASN A 3 -30.11 6.16 -33.77
C ASN A 3 -29.83 4.65 -33.90
N ASP A 4 -28.71 4.21 -33.32
CA ASP A 4 -28.49 2.82 -32.94
C ASP A 4 -28.63 2.63 -31.43
N PHE A 5 -29.65 1.85 -31.09
CA PHE A 5 -29.96 1.36 -29.76
C PHE A 5 -28.92 0.30 -29.33
N ILE A 6 -28.18 0.57 -28.26
CA ILE A 6 -27.51 -0.49 -27.50
C ILE A 6 -28.60 -1.24 -26.73
N SER A 7 -28.74 -2.53 -27.03
CA SER A 7 -29.80 -3.41 -26.55
C SER A 7 -29.77 -3.60 -25.03
N ASP A 8 -30.96 -3.54 -24.43
CA ASP A 8 -31.35 -3.75 -23.03
C ASP A 8 -31.05 -5.16 -22.45
N ALA A 9 -30.16 -5.93 -23.09
CA ALA A 9 -29.75 -7.27 -22.71
C ALA A 9 -28.44 -7.30 -21.90
N ASP A 10 -27.54 -6.32 -22.10
CA ASP A 10 -26.24 -6.29 -21.41
C ASP A 10 -26.32 -5.72 -19.97
N SER A 11 -27.33 -4.87 -19.71
CA SER A 11 -27.66 -4.34 -18.38
C SER A 11 -28.25 -5.41 -17.45
N ARG A 12 -29.08 -6.31 -18.00
CA ARG A 12 -29.76 -7.37 -17.25
C ARG A 12 -28.81 -8.50 -16.84
N ASN A 13 -27.79 -8.80 -17.65
CA ASN A 13 -26.76 -9.79 -17.29
C ASN A 13 -25.82 -9.30 -16.18
N ARG A 14 -25.54 -7.99 -16.10
CA ARG A 14 -24.73 -7.40 -15.01
C ARG A 14 -25.49 -7.36 -13.68
N LEU A 15 -26.82 -7.18 -13.71
CA LEU A 15 -27.69 -7.26 -12.53
C LEU A 15 -27.91 -8.70 -12.03
N ALA A 16 -28.02 -9.68 -12.94
CA ALA A 16 -28.15 -11.09 -12.58
C ALA A 16 -26.88 -11.66 -11.90
N GLY A 17 -25.70 -11.15 -12.26
CA GLY A 17 -24.44 -11.49 -11.58
C GLY A 17 -24.35 -11.00 -10.13
N LEU A 18 -24.98 -9.85 -9.82
CA LEU A 18 -24.98 -9.25 -8.48
C LEU A 18 -25.95 -9.95 -7.52
N GLN A 19 -27.08 -10.47 -8.00
CA GLN A 19 -28.06 -11.17 -7.16
C GLN A 19 -27.59 -12.57 -6.70
N ASN A 20 -26.78 -13.26 -7.52
CA ASN A 20 -26.19 -14.55 -7.13
C ASN A 20 -25.01 -14.44 -6.14
N LEU A 21 -24.47 -13.23 -5.91
CA LEU A 21 -23.39 -12.99 -4.95
C LEU A 21 -23.90 -12.89 -3.49
N LEU A 22 -25.22 -12.72 -3.28
CA LEU A 22 -25.81 -12.38 -1.97
C LEU A 22 -26.53 -13.54 -1.24
N ALA A 23 -26.67 -14.74 -1.83
CA ALA A 23 -27.46 -15.82 -1.23
C ALA A 23 -26.71 -17.17 -1.13
N SER A 24 -26.16 -17.48 0.05
CA SER A 24 -25.74 -18.80 0.62
C SER A 24 -24.66 -18.51 1.69
N GLY A 25 -24.79 -18.81 3.00
CA GLY A 25 -25.27 -20.00 3.71
C GLY A 25 -24.05 -20.89 4.02
N GLU A 26 -23.66 -21.38 5.20
CA GLU A 26 -24.23 -21.56 6.54
C GLU A 26 -23.09 -21.85 7.56
N ARG A 27 -23.47 -22.11 8.83
CA ARG A 27 -22.70 -22.17 10.09
C ARG A 27 -21.73 -23.37 10.26
N SER A 28 -20.71 -23.23 11.12
CA SER A 28 -20.47 -24.18 12.25
C SER A 28 -19.60 -23.57 13.36
N ASN A 29 -19.92 -23.94 14.61
CA ASN A 29 -19.26 -23.57 15.87
C ASN A 29 -18.18 -24.59 16.24
N THR A 30 -17.12 -24.16 16.93
CA THR A 30 -16.55 -24.90 18.09
C THR A 30 -15.58 -24.04 18.92
N LEU A 31 -15.82 -24.08 20.24
CA LEU A 31 -15.03 -23.67 21.42
C LEU A 31 -13.67 -24.43 21.48
N CYS A 32 -12.56 -24.09 22.15
CA CYS A 32 -12.16 -23.44 23.43
C CYS A 32 -10.57 -23.43 23.43
N PRO A 33 -9.80 -23.11 24.49
CA PRO A 33 -9.87 -22.11 25.56
C PRO A 33 -8.55 -21.27 25.72
N GLU A 34 -8.56 -20.38 26.71
CA GLU A 34 -7.53 -19.43 27.17
C GLU A 34 -6.17 -20.04 27.57
N LYS A 35 -5.08 -19.24 27.47
CA LYS A 35 -4.09 -19.05 28.56
C LYS A 35 -3.11 -17.88 28.31
N GLU A 36 -3.21 -16.93 29.23
CA GLU A 36 -2.19 -16.15 29.95
C GLU A 36 -0.95 -15.53 29.27
N SER A 37 -0.81 -14.23 29.53
CA SER A 37 0.34 -13.34 29.31
C SER A 37 1.37 -13.49 30.45
N PRO A 38 2.64 -13.09 30.25
CA PRO A 38 3.08 -11.85 30.90
C PRO A 38 3.91 -10.93 29.99
N PHE A 39 3.53 -9.65 30.01
CA PHE A 39 4.35 -8.52 29.60
C PHE A 39 5.56 -8.35 30.52
N ALA A 40 6.74 -8.11 29.95
CA ALA A 40 7.86 -7.50 30.63
C ALA A 40 8.25 -6.20 29.92
N SER A 41 8.11 -5.11 30.67
CA SER A 41 8.53 -3.74 30.40
C SER A 41 10.06 -3.60 30.37
N PHE A 42 10.61 -2.84 29.43
CA PHE A 42 11.95 -2.26 29.58
C PHE A 42 12.03 -0.84 29.01
N SER A 43 12.52 0.03 29.89
CA SER A 43 12.69 1.48 29.73
C SER A 43 13.93 1.83 28.92
N LEU A 44 13.79 2.88 28.10
CA LEU A 44 14.86 3.56 27.39
C LEU A 44 15.82 4.27 28.36
N LEU A 45 17.13 4.10 28.13
CA LEU A 45 18.18 4.95 28.66
C LEU A 45 19.02 5.46 27.48
N TRP A 46 19.03 6.79 27.35
CA TRP A 46 19.74 7.55 26.33
C TRP A 46 21.22 7.70 26.71
N GLY A 47 22.09 7.66 25.70
CA GLY A 47 23.48 8.07 25.83
C GLY A 47 24.06 8.40 24.45
N THR A 48 24.27 9.68 24.16
CA THR A 48 25.14 10.18 23.10
C THR A 48 26.61 10.08 23.55
N PRO A 49 27.57 10.05 22.62
CA PRO A 49 28.30 11.29 22.38
C PRO A 49 28.69 11.55 20.90
N ALA A 50 29.03 12.82 20.69
CA ALA A 50 29.46 13.46 19.46
C ALA A 50 30.85 13.01 18.97
N GLY A 51 31.11 13.24 17.69
CA GLY A 51 32.42 13.09 17.06
C GLY A 51 32.39 13.56 15.61
N THR A 52 32.58 14.86 15.41
CA THR A 52 32.74 15.53 14.12
C THR A 52 34.07 15.17 13.45
N THR A 53 34.06 14.92 12.15
CA THR A 53 35.23 15.16 11.29
C THR A 53 34.75 15.65 9.92
N GLN A 54 35.19 16.87 9.57
CA GLN A 54 34.96 17.52 8.29
C GLN A 54 35.76 16.86 7.18
N ILE A 55 35.16 16.69 6.00
CA ILE A 55 35.89 16.56 4.74
C ILE A 55 35.25 17.54 3.72
N ALA A 56 36.13 18.23 3.00
CA ALA A 56 35.97 19.44 2.20
C ALA A 56 34.96 19.35 1.02
N PRO A 57 34.54 20.50 0.46
CA PRO A 57 33.33 20.62 -0.34
C PRO A 57 33.62 20.35 -1.82
N TYR A 58 32.87 19.43 -2.42
CA TYR A 58 32.68 19.43 -3.86
C TYR A 58 31.45 20.28 -4.19
N SER A 59 31.73 21.48 -4.71
CA SER A 59 30.77 22.30 -5.44
C SER A 59 30.25 21.51 -6.64
N PHE A 60 28.96 21.26 -6.74
CA PHE A 60 28.29 21.05 -8.03
C PHE A 60 26.84 21.52 -7.91
N TYR A 61 26.63 22.77 -8.31
CA TYR A 61 25.34 23.45 -8.47
C TYR A 61 24.48 22.84 -9.61
N GLU A 62 24.48 21.52 -9.79
CA GLU A 62 23.68 20.80 -10.80
C GLU A 62 22.42 20.13 -10.20
N LEU A 63 22.04 20.47 -8.97
CA LEU A 63 20.94 19.80 -8.25
C LEU A 63 19.55 20.44 -8.41
N PHE A 64 19.38 21.33 -9.39
CA PHE A 64 18.07 21.84 -9.80
C PHE A 64 17.85 21.55 -11.28
N ALA A 65 17.92 20.28 -11.66
CA ALA A 65 17.22 19.88 -12.88
C ALA A 65 15.73 20.19 -12.66
N GLU A 66 15.16 20.96 -13.59
CA GLU A 66 13.74 21.24 -13.72
C GLU A 66 12.88 19.98 -13.49
N PRO A 67 11.60 20.10 -13.09
CA PRO A 67 10.77 18.91 -12.89
C PRO A 67 10.70 18.14 -14.21
N ALA A 68 11.45 17.05 -14.29
CA ALA A 68 11.33 16.05 -15.34
C ALA A 68 9.83 15.75 -15.53
N SER A 69 9.41 15.61 -16.79
CA SER A 69 8.01 15.34 -17.09
C SER A 69 7.53 14.10 -16.31
N GLN A 70 6.22 13.98 -16.07
CA GLN A 70 5.69 12.82 -15.33
C GLN A 70 6.07 11.50 -16.02
N GLU A 71 6.05 11.47 -17.36
CA GLU A 71 6.49 10.34 -18.17
C GLU A 71 7.98 10.02 -17.94
N ASP A 72 8.83 11.05 -17.83
CA ASP A 72 10.25 10.84 -17.50
C ASP A 72 10.46 10.24 -16.10
N LYS A 73 9.56 10.51 -15.14
CA LYS A 73 9.68 9.95 -13.77
C LYS A 73 9.34 8.47 -13.73
N ILE A 74 8.27 8.04 -14.40
CA ILE A 74 7.93 6.62 -14.45
C ILE A 74 8.97 5.83 -15.24
N ASP A 75 9.46 6.36 -16.36
CA ASP A 75 10.49 5.70 -17.16
C ASP A 75 11.81 5.61 -16.41
N SER A 76 12.19 6.66 -15.68
CA SER A 76 13.33 6.61 -14.77
C SER A 76 13.14 5.57 -13.66
N PHE A 77 11.92 5.40 -13.15
CA PHE A 77 11.63 4.39 -12.13
C PHE A 77 11.70 2.97 -12.70
N LEU A 78 11.15 2.75 -13.90
CA LEU A 78 11.25 1.49 -14.63
C LEU A 78 12.70 1.13 -14.96
N GLN A 79 13.52 2.13 -15.32
CA GLN A 79 14.95 1.94 -15.52
C GLN A 79 15.67 1.53 -14.22
N VAL A 80 15.30 2.12 -13.07
CA VAL A 80 15.81 1.67 -11.76
C VAL A 80 15.48 0.20 -11.54
N ILE A 81 14.24 -0.21 -11.82
CA ILE A 81 13.83 -1.61 -11.65
C ILE A 81 14.67 -2.53 -12.53
N GLN A 82 14.87 -2.20 -13.81
CA GLN A 82 15.71 -2.99 -14.72
C GLN A 82 17.15 -3.09 -14.22
N ASN A 83 17.72 -1.96 -13.80
CA ASN A 83 19.08 -1.91 -13.27
C ASN A 83 19.24 -2.79 -12.02
N LEU A 84 18.26 -2.76 -11.11
CA LEU A 84 18.27 -3.62 -9.93
C LEU A 84 17.99 -5.09 -10.28
N ASP A 85 17.16 -5.36 -11.27
CA ASP A 85 16.93 -6.72 -11.76
C ASP A 85 18.26 -7.30 -12.29
N ASP A 86 19.02 -6.56 -13.10
CA ASP A 86 20.30 -7.00 -13.65
C ASP A 86 21.39 -7.25 -12.60
N LEU A 87 21.32 -6.61 -11.43
CA LEU A 87 22.23 -6.88 -10.31
C LEU A 87 21.80 -8.07 -9.45
N ASN A 88 20.55 -8.50 -9.56
CA ASN A 88 19.96 -9.48 -8.66
C ASN A 88 20.51 -10.89 -8.97
N SER A 89 21.09 -11.51 -7.95
CA SER A 89 21.69 -12.85 -8.02
C SER A 89 20.65 -13.97 -8.11
N ILE A 90 19.38 -13.69 -7.80
CA ILE A 90 18.28 -14.65 -7.89
C ILE A 90 18.05 -15.01 -9.37
N PRO A 91 17.89 -16.30 -9.76
CA PRO A 91 17.71 -16.68 -11.15
C PRO A 91 16.55 -15.94 -11.87
N LYS A 92 16.73 -15.57 -13.14
CA LYS A 92 15.71 -14.82 -13.94
C LYS A 92 14.33 -15.51 -14.00
N GLY A 93 14.27 -16.83 -13.84
CA GLY A 93 13.02 -17.58 -13.76
C GLY A 93 12.21 -17.36 -12.47
N GLN A 94 12.81 -16.82 -11.40
CA GLN A 94 12.18 -16.60 -10.10
C GLN A 94 11.69 -15.16 -9.94
N LYS A 95 10.80 -14.73 -10.84
CA LYS A 95 10.32 -13.34 -10.95
C LYS A 95 9.78 -12.76 -9.64
N LYS A 96 8.99 -13.53 -8.90
CA LYS A 96 8.44 -13.14 -7.60
C LYS A 96 9.53 -12.84 -6.57
N ALA A 97 10.52 -13.72 -6.44
CA ALA A 97 11.61 -13.55 -5.48
C ALA A 97 12.50 -12.35 -5.84
N ARG A 98 12.74 -12.11 -7.13
CA ARG A 98 13.44 -10.91 -7.62
C ARG A 98 12.68 -9.64 -7.29
N ALA A 99 11.38 -9.59 -7.61
CA ALA A 99 10.51 -8.47 -7.30
C ALA A 99 10.51 -8.16 -5.79
N LEU A 100 10.39 -9.20 -4.95
CA LEU A 100 10.42 -9.09 -3.49
C LEU A 100 11.70 -8.39 -3.02
N GLU A 101 12.86 -8.84 -3.51
CA GLU A 101 14.14 -8.29 -3.11
C GLU A 101 14.32 -6.83 -3.56
N ILE A 102 13.95 -6.53 -4.81
CA ILE A 102 13.96 -5.16 -5.33
C ILE A 102 13.09 -4.25 -4.45
N SER A 103 11.85 -4.66 -4.14
CA SER A 103 10.95 -3.88 -3.29
C SER A 103 11.51 -3.65 -1.88
N ARG A 104 12.20 -4.64 -1.28
CA ARG A 104 12.85 -4.49 0.04
C ARG A 104 13.98 -3.46 0.01
N ILE A 105 14.79 -3.44 -1.04
CA ILE A 105 15.88 -2.47 -1.20
C ILE A 105 15.34 -1.04 -1.35
N LEU A 106 14.36 -0.86 -2.23
CA LEU A 106 13.74 0.44 -2.49
C LEU A 106 13.06 0.98 -1.22
N ARG A 107 12.32 0.12 -0.51
CA ARG A 107 11.75 0.42 0.81
C ARG A 107 12.82 0.88 1.81
N ASP A 108 13.92 0.14 1.93
CA ASP A 108 15.01 0.45 2.86
C ASP A 108 15.66 1.81 2.57
N PHE A 109 15.85 2.15 1.28
CA PHE A 109 16.34 3.46 0.87
C PHE A 109 15.32 4.58 1.12
N GLY A 110 14.04 4.27 0.99
CA GLY A 110 12.91 5.11 1.39
C GLY A 110 12.82 5.45 2.87
N GLY A 111 13.65 4.82 3.71
CA GLY A 111 13.63 5.02 5.17
C GLY A 111 12.68 4.09 5.91
N TYR A 112 12.00 3.19 5.20
CA TYR A 112 11.13 2.15 5.75
C TYR A 112 11.98 0.95 6.21
N LYS A 113 12.87 1.18 7.17
CA LYS A 113 13.87 0.22 7.68
C LYS A 113 13.75 0.00 9.19
N GLY A 114 14.39 -1.05 9.70
CA GLY A 114 14.46 -1.36 11.12
C GLY A 114 13.45 -2.42 11.56
N LEU A 115 13.42 -2.73 12.86
CA LEU A 115 12.73 -3.92 13.39
C LEU A 115 11.27 -4.03 12.94
N LYS A 116 10.50 -2.94 13.00
CA LYS A 116 9.10 -2.90 12.55
C LYS A 116 8.97 -3.44 11.13
N TRP A 117 9.72 -2.87 10.18
CA TRP A 117 9.64 -3.22 8.77
C TRP A 117 10.30 -4.56 8.45
N ASN A 118 11.35 -4.93 9.16
CA ASN A 118 11.99 -6.24 9.04
C ASN A 118 11.03 -7.36 9.43
N VAL A 119 10.24 -7.18 10.49
CA VAL A 119 9.25 -8.16 10.95
C VAL A 119 8.07 -8.24 9.98
N THR A 120 7.58 -7.11 9.48
CA THR A 120 6.36 -7.08 8.66
C THR A 120 6.59 -7.33 7.19
N SER A 121 7.81 -7.11 6.67
CA SER A 121 8.09 -7.15 5.23
C SER A 121 9.47 -7.74 4.87
N GLY A 122 10.17 -8.29 5.86
CA GLY A 122 11.45 -8.98 5.70
C GLY A 122 12.66 -8.04 5.53
N ILE A 123 13.85 -8.62 5.62
CA ILE A 123 15.13 -7.91 5.54
C ILE A 123 15.62 -7.93 4.09
N ALA A 124 16.08 -6.77 3.58
CA ALA A 124 16.75 -6.70 2.27
C ALA A 124 18.10 -7.43 2.31
N ASP A 125 18.42 -8.15 1.25
CA ASP A 125 19.71 -8.83 1.08
C ASP A 125 20.87 -7.83 1.22
N PRO A 126 21.75 -7.99 2.23
CA PRO A 126 22.87 -7.08 2.45
C PRO A 126 23.83 -6.99 1.25
N TYR A 127 24.06 -8.09 0.53
CA TYR A 127 24.93 -8.13 -0.63
C TYR A 127 24.31 -7.34 -1.78
N MET A 128 23.02 -7.56 -2.05
CA MET A 128 22.32 -6.84 -3.11
C MET A 128 22.25 -5.32 -2.82
N LYS A 129 22.00 -4.97 -1.55
CA LYS A 129 22.04 -3.57 -1.08
C LYS A 129 23.43 -2.95 -1.22
N PHE A 130 24.49 -3.70 -0.92
CA PHE A 130 25.87 -3.27 -1.14
C PHE A 130 26.16 -3.04 -2.63
N MET A 131 25.84 -4.00 -3.49
CA MET A 131 26.04 -3.92 -4.93
C MET A 131 25.28 -2.74 -5.56
N THR A 132 24.06 -2.49 -5.08
CA THR A 132 23.25 -1.35 -5.50
C THR A 132 23.94 -0.02 -5.15
N ARG A 133 24.43 0.13 -3.91
CA ARG A 133 25.17 1.33 -3.50
C ARG A 133 26.46 1.52 -4.27
N TRP A 134 27.14 0.43 -4.59
CA TRP A 134 28.40 0.46 -5.32
C TRP A 134 28.22 0.89 -6.78
N LYS A 135 27.27 0.28 -7.49
CA LYS A 135 27.05 0.57 -8.92
C LYS A 135 26.16 1.78 -9.17
N TYR A 136 25.21 2.06 -8.29
CA TYR A 136 24.23 3.13 -8.42
C TYR A 136 24.16 3.98 -7.13
N PRO A 137 25.24 4.70 -6.77
CA PRO A 137 25.33 5.42 -5.50
C PRO A 137 24.24 6.48 -5.32
N SER A 138 23.71 7.04 -6.41
CA SER A 138 22.64 8.04 -6.38
C SER A 138 21.30 7.49 -5.88
N TYR A 139 21.03 6.18 -6.02
CA TYR A 139 19.72 5.60 -5.74
C TYR A 139 19.29 5.79 -4.29
N GLN A 140 20.22 5.69 -3.34
CA GLN A 140 19.88 5.93 -1.94
C GLN A 140 19.33 7.35 -1.71
N ASN A 141 19.90 8.36 -2.37
CA ASN A 141 19.43 9.74 -2.26
C ASN A 141 18.13 9.94 -3.07
N SER A 142 18.01 9.32 -4.24
CA SER A 142 16.82 9.41 -5.08
C SER A 142 15.57 8.86 -4.39
N PHE A 143 15.68 7.78 -3.62
CA PHE A 143 14.55 7.18 -2.88
C PHE A 143 14.38 7.72 -1.46
N SER A 144 15.32 8.54 -0.95
CA SER A 144 15.21 9.12 0.40
C SER A 144 13.92 9.94 0.60
N PRO A 145 13.52 10.28 1.84
CA PRO A 145 12.30 11.05 2.11
C PRO A 145 12.19 12.40 1.37
N ASN A 146 13.33 12.98 0.97
CA ASN A 146 13.41 14.23 0.20
C ASN A 146 13.89 14.01 -1.25
N GLY A 147 14.00 12.76 -1.67
CA GLY A 147 14.49 12.37 -2.97
C GLY A 147 13.46 12.48 -4.09
N ARG A 148 13.93 12.35 -5.33
CA ARG A 148 13.11 12.36 -6.55
C ARG A 148 11.95 11.35 -6.52
N PHE A 149 12.18 10.19 -5.90
CA PHE A 149 11.28 9.06 -5.83
C PHE A 149 10.60 8.95 -4.46
N LYS A 150 10.49 10.05 -3.70
CA LYS A 150 9.62 10.07 -2.48
C LYS A 150 8.16 9.85 -2.83
N SER A 151 7.74 10.27 -4.01
CA SER A 151 6.39 10.14 -4.52
C SER A 151 6.42 10.01 -6.03
N LEU A 152 5.50 9.23 -6.59
CA LEU A 152 5.36 9.04 -8.03
C LEU A 152 3.92 9.33 -8.45
N GLU A 153 3.78 10.23 -9.42
CA GLU A 153 2.53 10.40 -10.15
C GLU A 153 2.64 9.59 -11.43
N PHE A 154 1.62 8.81 -11.72
CA PHE A 154 1.60 7.96 -12.90
C PHE A 154 0.91 8.70 -14.06
N PRO A 155 1.37 8.54 -15.32
CA PRO A 155 0.85 9.29 -16.46
C PRO A 155 -0.68 9.26 -16.55
N ASP A 156 -1.28 10.43 -16.82
CA ASP A 156 -2.73 10.64 -16.92
C ASP A 156 -3.53 10.23 -15.67
N SER A 157 -2.88 10.11 -14.52
CA SER A 157 -3.52 9.92 -13.22
C SER A 157 -3.26 11.15 -12.37
N SER A 158 -4.31 11.77 -11.81
CA SER A 158 -4.17 12.80 -10.78
C SER A 158 -3.70 12.25 -9.43
N VAL A 159 -3.29 10.98 -9.40
CA VAL A 159 -2.93 10.24 -8.19
C VAL A 159 -1.42 10.24 -8.01
N VAL A 160 -0.99 10.86 -6.92
CA VAL A 160 0.38 10.83 -6.43
C VAL A 160 0.49 9.74 -5.36
N VAL A 161 1.37 8.78 -5.57
CA VAL A 161 1.62 7.61 -4.71
C VAL A 161 2.87 7.83 -3.86
N ASP A 162 2.84 7.46 -2.57
CA ASP A 162 4.06 7.36 -1.75
C ASP A 162 4.81 6.09 -2.17
N LEU A 163 5.94 6.27 -2.85
CA LEU A 163 6.64 5.16 -3.50
C LEU A 163 7.44 4.29 -2.50
N PRO A 164 8.09 4.87 -1.46
CA PRO A 164 8.58 4.10 -0.32
C PRO A 164 7.52 3.23 0.36
N HIS A 165 6.33 3.78 0.65
CA HIS A 165 5.21 3.04 1.24
C HIS A 165 4.74 1.93 0.30
N PHE A 166 4.53 2.24 -0.98
CA PHE A 166 4.20 1.26 -2.01
C PHE A 166 5.21 0.10 -2.02
N SER A 167 6.51 0.39 -1.93
CA SER A 167 7.57 -0.63 -1.91
C SER A 167 7.50 -1.49 -0.64
N ALA A 168 7.16 -0.88 0.51
CA ALA A 168 6.92 -1.59 1.76
C ALA A 168 5.72 -2.54 1.63
N SER A 169 4.57 -2.03 1.23
CA SER A 169 3.31 -2.78 1.05
C SER A 169 3.49 -3.90 0.02
N LEU A 170 4.14 -3.62 -1.11
CA LEU A 170 4.40 -4.60 -2.17
C LEU A 170 5.31 -5.73 -1.68
N SER A 171 6.40 -5.40 -1.00
CA SER A 171 7.32 -6.42 -0.47
C SER A 171 6.60 -7.37 0.49
N ARG A 172 5.65 -6.88 1.31
CA ARG A 172 4.84 -7.78 2.14
C ARG A 172 3.90 -8.65 1.29
N HIS A 173 3.18 -8.07 0.34
CA HIS A 173 2.31 -8.86 -0.55
C HIS A 173 3.06 -9.91 -1.39
N LEU A 174 4.33 -9.69 -1.70
CA LEU A 174 5.17 -10.68 -2.37
C LEU A 174 5.74 -11.72 -1.40
N ASP A 175 6.16 -11.32 -0.20
CA ASP A 175 6.71 -12.25 0.80
C ASP A 175 5.69 -13.31 1.22
N CYS A 176 4.44 -12.90 1.45
CA CYS A 176 3.38 -13.81 1.82
C CYS A 176 2.02 -13.35 1.25
N TYR A 177 1.50 -14.10 0.29
CA TYR A 177 0.30 -13.75 -0.48
C TYR A 177 -0.96 -14.53 -0.07
N SER A 178 -0.83 -15.49 0.85
CA SER A 178 -1.95 -16.29 1.36
C SER A 178 -2.58 -15.67 2.61
N ASP A 179 -3.74 -16.18 3.01
CA ASP A 179 -4.38 -15.79 4.28
C ASP A 179 -3.71 -16.46 5.50
N ASP A 180 -2.86 -17.47 5.30
CA ASP A 180 -2.19 -18.26 6.34
C ASP A 180 -0.86 -17.67 6.83
N CYS A 181 -0.55 -16.43 6.42
CA CYS A 181 0.66 -15.75 6.84
C CYS A 181 0.65 -15.53 8.36
N ALA A 182 1.79 -15.80 9.03
CA ALA A 182 1.94 -15.60 10.47
C ALA A 182 1.56 -14.18 10.94
N LEU A 183 1.72 -13.19 10.06
CA LEU A 183 1.12 -11.87 10.19
C LEU A 183 0.23 -11.62 8.97
N PRO A 184 -1.00 -11.11 9.13
CA PRO A 184 -1.82 -10.75 7.98
C PRO A 184 -1.08 -9.76 7.07
N THR A 185 -1.12 -10.00 5.77
CA THR A 185 -0.32 -9.24 4.79
C THR A 185 -0.72 -7.77 4.75
N GLU A 186 -2.01 -7.49 4.95
CA GLU A 186 -2.58 -6.14 4.92
C GLU A 186 -2.14 -5.27 6.11
N TRP A 187 -1.53 -5.85 7.14
CA TRP A 187 -0.98 -5.10 8.28
C TRP A 187 0.19 -4.19 7.90
N ALA A 188 0.95 -4.56 6.86
CA ALA A 188 1.99 -3.70 6.32
C ALA A 188 1.48 -2.81 5.17
N SER A 189 0.15 -2.69 5.04
CA SER A 189 -0.53 -1.97 3.98
C SER A 189 -1.84 -1.36 4.53
N TRP A 190 -2.92 -1.33 3.74
CA TRP A 190 -4.14 -0.56 4.01
C TRP A 190 -4.76 -0.80 5.38
N ALA A 191 -4.63 -2.02 5.94
CA ALA A 191 -5.18 -2.30 7.26
C ALA A 191 -4.34 -1.62 8.35
N GLY A 192 -3.01 -1.64 8.25
CA GLY A 192 -2.15 -0.93 9.21
C GLY A 192 -2.48 0.57 9.28
N ASP A 193 -2.64 1.20 8.11
CA ASP A 193 -2.94 2.63 8.03
C ASP A 193 -4.39 2.94 8.45
N MET A 194 -5.36 2.11 8.08
CA MET A 194 -6.74 2.25 8.55
C MET A 194 -6.84 2.16 10.08
N PHE A 195 -6.09 1.26 10.73
CA PHE A 195 -6.08 1.16 12.19
C PHE A 195 -5.36 2.35 12.85
N THR A 196 -4.28 2.84 12.23
CA THR A 196 -3.59 4.07 12.67
C THR A 196 -4.50 5.29 12.55
N TYR A 197 -5.27 5.38 11.47
CA TYR A 197 -6.29 6.39 11.25
C TYR A 197 -7.41 6.32 12.29
N ALA A 198 -7.92 5.12 12.60
CA ALA A 198 -8.92 4.91 13.65
C ALA A 198 -8.42 5.38 15.03
N ALA A 199 -7.15 5.11 15.36
CA ALA A 199 -6.51 5.61 16.58
C ALA A 199 -6.50 7.14 16.63
N HIS A 200 -6.17 7.76 15.50
CA HIS A 200 -6.15 9.21 15.41
C HIS A 200 -7.54 9.83 15.55
N LEU A 201 -8.57 9.23 14.95
CA LEU A 201 -9.95 9.72 15.10
C LEU A 201 -10.39 9.78 16.56
N ASP A 202 -9.93 8.86 17.42
CA ASP A 202 -10.27 8.91 18.85
C ASP A 202 -9.63 10.10 19.56
N SER A 203 -8.37 10.39 19.22
CA SER A 203 -7.68 11.58 19.70
C SER A 203 -8.35 12.86 19.22
N VAL A 204 -8.75 12.93 17.94
CA VAL A 204 -9.49 14.09 17.40
C VAL A 204 -10.83 14.26 18.09
N ARG A 205 -11.61 13.18 18.20
CA ARG A 205 -12.91 13.20 18.86
C ARG A 205 -12.80 13.71 20.30
N THR A 206 -11.80 13.24 21.03
CA THR A 206 -11.60 13.61 22.44
C THR A 206 -11.11 15.06 22.58
N ASN A 207 -10.10 15.46 21.81
CA ASN A 207 -9.51 16.80 21.92
C ASN A 207 -10.46 17.90 21.45
N ASP A 208 -11.28 17.62 20.45
CA ASP A 208 -12.22 18.58 19.88
C ASP A 208 -13.65 18.42 20.44
N SER A 209 -13.85 17.48 21.37
CA SER A 209 -15.16 17.18 21.96
C SER A 209 -16.26 16.89 20.90
N LEU A 210 -15.90 16.20 19.82
CA LEU A 210 -16.83 15.90 18.73
C LEU A 210 -17.78 14.74 19.09
N SER A 211 -19.00 14.81 18.57
CA SER A 211 -19.95 13.71 18.63
C SER A 211 -19.50 12.55 17.73
N TYR A 212 -20.03 11.35 18.00
CA TYR A 212 -19.80 10.18 17.16
C TYR A 212 -20.40 10.30 15.75
N ALA A 213 -21.39 11.17 15.55
CA ALA A 213 -21.89 11.49 14.20
C ALA A 213 -20.88 12.34 13.44
N ALA A 214 -20.37 13.42 14.07
CA ALA A 214 -19.38 14.30 13.45
C ALA A 214 -18.07 13.56 13.12
N ILE A 215 -17.62 12.62 13.96
CA ILE A 215 -16.42 11.82 13.67
C ILE A 215 -16.65 10.81 12.54
N ARG A 216 -17.88 10.30 12.37
CA ARG A 216 -18.24 9.44 11.25
C ARG A 216 -18.15 10.19 9.92
N ASP A 217 -18.71 11.39 9.86
CA ASP A 217 -18.65 12.23 8.66
C ASP A 217 -17.21 12.65 8.37
N THR A 218 -16.44 12.95 9.42
CA THR A 218 -15.00 13.19 9.32
C THR A 218 -14.29 12.02 8.66
N ALA A 219 -14.51 10.80 9.14
CA ALA A 219 -13.87 9.61 8.59
C ALA A 219 -14.22 9.37 7.11
N LEU A 220 -15.51 9.45 6.77
CA LEU A 220 -16.02 9.24 5.41
C LEU A 220 -15.40 10.20 4.40
N ASN A 221 -15.21 11.46 4.79
CA ASN A 221 -14.73 12.50 3.89
C ASN A 221 -13.19 12.57 3.81
N ASN A 222 -12.46 12.06 4.81
CA ASN A 222 -11.03 12.32 4.93
C ASN A 222 -10.12 11.10 4.86
N ILE A 223 -10.63 9.87 5.01
CA ILE A 223 -9.79 8.67 4.84
C ILE A 223 -9.23 8.63 3.42
N GLY A 224 -7.94 8.33 3.25
CA GLY A 224 -7.26 8.38 1.96
C GLY A 224 -7.36 9.74 1.25
N GLY A 225 -7.58 10.82 2.01
CA GLY A 225 -7.79 12.18 1.50
C GLY A 225 -6.58 13.09 1.69
N ALA A 226 -6.68 14.32 1.18
CA ALA A 226 -5.60 15.30 1.22
C ALA A 226 -5.65 16.25 2.44
N HIS A 227 -6.65 16.13 3.31
CA HIS A 227 -6.82 17.07 4.42
C HIS A 227 -5.66 16.97 5.42
N PRO A 228 -4.88 18.06 5.67
CA PRO A 228 -3.58 18.00 6.37
C PRO A 228 -3.62 17.37 7.76
N ARG A 229 -4.73 17.55 8.48
CA ARG A 229 -4.92 16.96 9.82
C ARG A 229 -4.93 15.43 9.80
N TYR A 230 -5.47 14.86 8.73
CA TYR A 230 -5.84 13.45 8.63
C TYR A 230 -4.91 12.67 7.69
N SER A 231 -4.37 13.34 6.67
CA SER A 231 -3.57 12.74 5.61
C SER A 231 -2.23 12.14 6.09
N LYS A 232 -1.73 12.55 7.26
CA LYS A 232 -0.52 11.97 7.87
C LYS A 232 -0.70 10.58 8.49
N PHE A 233 -1.94 10.08 8.57
CA PHE A 233 -2.24 8.76 9.16
C PHE A 233 -2.79 7.77 8.15
N PHE A 234 -3.55 8.25 7.16
CA PHE A 234 -3.94 7.47 6.00
C PHE A 234 -4.33 8.42 4.87
N GLY A 235 -3.34 9.01 4.21
CA GLY A 235 -3.52 10.03 3.19
C GLY A 235 -3.75 9.46 1.79
N THR A 236 -3.93 10.35 0.82
CA THR A 236 -4.09 9.99 -0.60
C THR A 236 -2.92 9.11 -1.10
N GLY A 237 -1.68 9.49 -0.79
CA GLY A 237 -0.49 8.77 -1.23
C GLY A 237 -0.44 7.32 -0.75
N ASP A 238 -0.65 7.11 0.54
CA ASP A 238 -0.63 5.78 1.17
C ASP A 238 -1.81 4.92 0.71
N PHE A 239 -3.00 5.51 0.62
CA PHE A 239 -4.21 4.81 0.17
C PHE A 239 -4.04 4.21 -1.23
N TYR A 240 -3.49 4.98 -2.16
CA TYR A 240 -3.25 4.48 -3.51
C TYR A 240 -2.02 3.56 -3.58
N ALA A 241 -0.96 3.85 -2.81
CA ALA A 241 0.19 2.95 -2.68
C ALA A 241 -0.22 1.54 -2.24
N ASP A 242 -1.12 1.43 -1.27
CA ASP A 242 -1.60 0.14 -0.75
C ASP A 242 -2.42 -0.64 -1.77
N ILE A 243 -3.34 0.05 -2.45
CA ILE A 243 -4.16 -0.54 -3.50
C ILE A 243 -3.29 -1.03 -4.64
N ASP A 244 -2.39 -0.17 -5.11
CA ASP A 244 -1.53 -0.46 -6.24
C ASP A 244 -0.51 -1.56 -5.91
N ALA A 245 0.02 -1.58 -4.68
CA ALA A 245 0.92 -2.64 -4.21
C ALA A 245 0.25 -4.03 -4.28
N ARG A 246 -1.00 -4.14 -3.82
CA ARG A 246 -1.77 -5.38 -3.93
C ARG A 246 -2.01 -5.78 -5.39
N ASN A 247 -2.31 -4.82 -6.25
CA ASN A 247 -2.54 -5.06 -7.68
C ASN A 247 -1.28 -5.57 -8.37
N ILE A 248 -0.15 -4.89 -8.20
CA ILE A 248 1.14 -5.31 -8.76
C ILE A 248 1.54 -6.69 -8.22
N ALA A 249 1.36 -6.95 -6.92
CA ALA A 249 1.61 -8.29 -6.36
C ALA A 249 0.70 -9.37 -6.98
N SER A 250 -0.57 -9.05 -7.22
CA SER A 250 -1.53 -9.95 -7.90
C SER A 250 -1.07 -10.27 -9.32
N LEU A 251 -0.61 -9.27 -10.08
CA LEU A 251 -0.09 -9.48 -11.43
C LEU A 251 1.18 -10.37 -11.43
N ILE A 252 2.08 -10.16 -10.48
CA ILE A 252 3.29 -10.99 -10.34
C ILE A 252 2.92 -12.42 -9.93
N ASN A 253 2.07 -12.61 -8.92
CA ASN A 253 1.73 -13.93 -8.39
C ASN A 253 0.82 -14.73 -9.33
N ASN A 254 -0.18 -14.10 -9.93
CA ASN A 254 -1.23 -14.78 -10.70
C ASN A 254 -0.96 -14.82 -12.21
N ARG A 255 -0.16 -13.88 -12.73
CA ARG A 255 0.19 -13.81 -14.17
C ARG A 255 1.69 -14.04 -14.44
N ASN A 256 2.48 -14.33 -13.40
CA ASN A 256 3.92 -14.59 -13.51
C ASN A 256 4.68 -13.48 -14.26
N LEU A 257 4.32 -12.23 -14.02
CA LEU A 257 5.00 -11.06 -14.60
C LEU A 257 6.26 -10.72 -13.81
N SER A 258 7.24 -10.11 -14.49
CA SER A 258 8.34 -9.45 -13.78
C SER A 258 7.83 -8.17 -13.10
N LEU A 259 8.59 -7.63 -12.15
CA LEU A 259 8.22 -6.35 -11.52
C LEU A 259 8.11 -5.22 -12.57
N TYR A 260 9.04 -5.21 -13.52
CA TYR A 260 9.03 -4.27 -14.64
C TYR A 260 7.73 -4.40 -15.45
N ASP A 261 7.44 -5.60 -15.97
CA ASP A 261 6.26 -5.83 -16.81
C ASP A 261 4.96 -5.53 -16.07
N ALA A 262 4.90 -5.83 -14.77
CA ALA A 262 3.73 -5.54 -13.96
C ALA A 262 3.48 -4.03 -13.83
N ILE A 263 4.52 -3.23 -13.55
CA ILE A 263 4.39 -1.77 -13.40
C ILE A 263 4.13 -1.11 -14.76
N ASP A 264 4.84 -1.52 -15.80
CA ASP A 264 4.68 -1.00 -17.16
C ASP A 264 3.25 -1.23 -17.67
N ARG A 265 2.75 -2.47 -17.59
CA ARG A 265 1.38 -2.80 -18.04
C ARG A 265 0.29 -2.13 -17.19
N TYR A 266 0.51 -2.02 -15.88
CA TYR A 266 -0.46 -1.43 -14.96
C TYR A 266 -0.58 0.08 -15.13
N TYR A 267 0.54 0.81 -15.22
CA TYR A 267 0.53 2.26 -15.23
C TYR A 267 0.71 2.89 -16.61
N LYS A 268 1.57 2.35 -17.48
CA LYS A 268 1.82 2.92 -18.82
C LYS A 268 0.80 2.42 -19.82
N GLN A 269 0.63 1.11 -19.90
CA GLN A 269 -0.28 0.50 -20.89
C GLN A 269 -1.75 0.52 -20.44
N LYS A 270 -2.00 0.79 -19.14
CA LYS A 270 -3.34 0.92 -18.54
C LYS A 270 -4.23 -0.29 -18.82
N GLU A 271 -3.64 -1.48 -18.83
CA GLU A 271 -4.37 -2.72 -19.11
C GLU A 271 -5.34 -3.11 -17.99
N PHE A 272 -5.23 -2.48 -16.82
CA PHE A 272 -5.91 -2.87 -15.60
C PHE A 272 -6.56 -1.66 -14.92
N SER A 273 -7.84 -1.76 -14.60
CA SER A 273 -8.52 -0.77 -13.75
C SER A 273 -8.13 -0.97 -12.29
N ARG A 274 -7.82 0.11 -11.56
CA ARG A 274 -7.19 0.06 -10.24
C ARG A 274 -8.10 -0.58 -9.19
N PHE A 275 -9.31 -0.04 -8.98
CA PHE A 275 -10.22 -0.52 -7.94
C PHE A 275 -10.86 -1.86 -8.32
N PHE A 276 -11.18 -2.06 -9.60
CA PHE A 276 -11.66 -3.36 -10.09
C PHE A 276 -10.62 -4.47 -9.88
N THR A 277 -9.35 -4.22 -10.23
CA THR A 277 -8.26 -5.19 -10.01
C THR A 277 -8.06 -5.46 -8.52
N PHE A 278 -8.14 -4.41 -7.70
CA PHE A 278 -7.96 -4.52 -6.25
C PHE A 278 -9.02 -5.40 -5.61
N VAL A 279 -10.29 -5.11 -5.87
CA VAL A 279 -11.42 -5.89 -5.35
C VAL A 279 -11.38 -7.33 -5.87
N ASN A 280 -11.07 -7.53 -7.16
CA ASN A 280 -10.96 -8.87 -7.73
C ASN A 280 -9.75 -9.66 -7.20
N SER A 281 -8.69 -8.99 -6.74
CA SER A 281 -7.56 -9.66 -6.09
C SER A 281 -7.93 -10.32 -4.75
N TYR A 282 -9.08 -9.97 -4.17
CA TYR A 282 -9.68 -10.65 -3.01
C TYR A 282 -10.77 -11.66 -3.41
N GLY A 283 -11.05 -11.82 -4.72
CA GLY A 283 -12.12 -12.65 -5.23
C GLY A 283 -13.50 -11.98 -5.24
N GLY A 284 -13.52 -10.64 -5.39
CA GLY A 284 -14.73 -9.84 -5.58
C GLY A 284 -15.19 -9.11 -4.31
N TRP A 285 -16.21 -8.25 -4.47
CA TRP A 285 -16.65 -7.30 -3.43
C TRP A 285 -17.01 -7.98 -2.11
N LYS A 286 -17.75 -9.10 -2.15
CA LYS A 286 -18.16 -9.83 -0.94
C LYS A 286 -16.94 -10.27 -0.12
N LYS A 287 -15.96 -10.92 -0.75
CA LYS A 287 -14.75 -11.38 -0.06
C LYS A 287 -13.87 -10.23 0.41
N PHE A 288 -13.76 -9.17 -0.38
CA PHE A 288 -13.08 -7.94 0.05
C PHE A 288 -13.72 -7.34 1.31
N ALA A 289 -15.04 -7.14 1.31
CA ALA A 289 -15.77 -6.58 2.45
C ALA A 289 -15.65 -7.49 3.68
N GLU A 290 -15.76 -8.81 3.50
CA GLU A 290 -15.51 -9.77 4.57
C GLU A 290 -14.08 -9.65 5.14
N LYS A 291 -13.07 -9.52 4.28
CA LYS A 291 -11.66 -9.36 4.69
C LYS A 291 -11.45 -8.08 5.49
N VAL A 292 -12.09 -6.97 5.11
CA VAL A 292 -12.06 -5.70 5.87
C VAL A 292 -12.77 -5.85 7.22
N ASN A 293 -13.95 -6.46 7.25
CA ASN A 293 -14.75 -6.59 8.47
C ASN A 293 -14.10 -7.53 9.48
N LYS A 294 -13.57 -8.67 9.02
CA LYS A 294 -12.87 -9.67 9.85
C LYS A 294 -11.48 -9.19 10.30
N HIS A 295 -10.96 -8.11 9.73
CA HIS A 295 -9.60 -7.67 10.04
C HIS A 295 -9.46 -7.24 11.50
N TYR A 296 -8.40 -7.76 12.10
CA TYR A 296 -7.95 -7.50 13.46
C TYR A 296 -6.45 -7.19 13.37
N PHE A 297 -6.01 -6.08 13.96
CA PHE A 297 -4.61 -5.65 14.00
C PHE A 297 -4.10 -5.65 15.45
N PHE A 298 -3.37 -6.68 15.86
CA PHE A 298 -2.79 -6.73 17.20
C PHE A 298 -1.46 -5.95 17.24
N PRO A 299 -1.18 -5.12 18.27
CA PRO A 299 -1.97 -4.88 19.47
C PRO A 299 -2.93 -3.67 19.39
N LEU A 300 -2.98 -2.93 18.27
CA LEU A 300 -3.79 -1.70 18.22
C LEU A 300 -5.26 -1.97 18.47
N THR A 301 -5.84 -3.05 17.92
CA THR A 301 -7.27 -3.35 18.03
C THR A 301 -7.77 -3.41 19.47
N VAL A 302 -6.95 -3.93 20.39
CA VAL A 302 -7.33 -4.04 21.81
C VAL A 302 -7.38 -2.67 22.49
N LYS A 303 -6.63 -1.70 21.97
CA LYS A 303 -6.54 -0.34 22.51
C LYS A 303 -7.46 0.65 21.80
N LEU A 304 -8.07 0.24 20.69
CA LEU A 304 -8.94 1.08 19.89
C LEU A 304 -10.38 1.01 20.38
N ASN A 305 -11.03 2.17 20.36
CA ASN A 305 -12.48 2.23 20.48
C ASN A 305 -13.14 1.42 19.34
N PRO A 306 -13.91 0.36 19.64
CA PRO A 306 -14.48 -0.52 18.61
C PRO A 306 -15.39 0.21 17.63
N TYR A 307 -16.10 1.25 18.09
CA TYR A 307 -17.00 2.03 17.26
C TYR A 307 -16.23 2.88 16.24
N LEU A 308 -15.08 3.44 16.62
CA LEU A 308 -14.24 4.22 15.71
C LEU A 308 -13.54 3.32 14.69
N LEU A 309 -13.14 2.12 15.08
CA LEU A 309 -12.63 1.12 14.14
C LEU A 309 -13.68 0.74 13.09
N GLU A 310 -14.93 0.51 13.51
CA GLU A 310 -16.04 0.21 12.60
C GLU A 310 -16.32 1.38 11.64
N ILE A 311 -16.26 2.62 12.13
CA ILE A 311 -16.35 3.83 11.29
C ILE A 311 -15.24 3.84 10.24
N SER A 312 -13.98 3.59 10.62
CA SER A 312 -12.86 3.58 9.69
C SER A 312 -12.95 2.47 8.65
N LYS A 313 -13.39 1.27 9.05
CA LYS A 313 -13.68 0.15 8.13
C LYS A 313 -14.72 0.54 7.08
N ARG A 314 -15.84 1.13 7.51
CA ARG A 314 -16.89 1.61 6.61
C ARG A 314 -16.42 2.72 5.69
N ALA A 315 -15.66 3.67 6.22
CA ALA A 315 -15.10 4.76 5.42
C ALA A 315 -14.14 4.24 4.34
N PHE A 316 -13.26 3.30 4.70
CA PHE A 316 -12.36 2.65 3.75
C PHE A 316 -13.13 1.90 2.65
N MET A 317 -14.09 1.06 3.03
CA MET A 317 -14.94 0.35 2.06
C MET A 317 -15.69 1.32 1.15
N ASN A 318 -16.31 2.37 1.68
CA ASN A 318 -17.03 3.35 0.88
C ASN A 318 -16.12 4.06 -0.12
N LYS A 319 -14.87 4.37 0.26
CA LYS A 319 -13.92 5.00 -0.65
C LYS A 319 -13.52 4.07 -1.80
N VAL A 320 -13.28 2.79 -1.49
CA VAL A 320 -13.00 1.76 -2.52
C VAL A 320 -14.22 1.55 -3.41
N LEU A 321 -15.44 1.50 -2.84
CA LEU A 321 -16.67 1.36 -3.60
C LEU A 321 -16.88 2.52 -4.55
N LYS A 322 -16.69 3.76 -4.08
CA LYS A 322 -16.78 4.94 -4.94
C LYS A 322 -15.76 4.86 -6.07
N GLY A 323 -14.51 4.55 -5.78
CA GLY A 323 -13.49 4.33 -6.81
C GLY A 323 -13.90 3.29 -7.85
N LEU A 324 -14.47 2.17 -7.42
CA LEU A 324 -14.98 1.12 -8.29
C LEU A 324 -16.17 1.60 -9.15
N LEU A 325 -17.14 2.31 -8.57
CA LEU A 325 -18.30 2.85 -9.30
C LEU A 325 -17.87 3.87 -10.36
N ASN A 326 -16.90 4.72 -10.04
CA ASN A 326 -16.34 5.70 -10.97
C ASN A 326 -15.65 5.00 -12.15
N GLU A 327 -14.90 3.92 -11.92
CA GLU A 327 -14.25 3.14 -12.98
C GLU A 327 -15.24 2.47 -13.94
N ILE A 328 -16.47 2.20 -13.50
CA ILE A 328 -17.53 1.57 -14.32
C ILE A 328 -18.61 2.54 -14.79
N GLY A 329 -18.45 3.85 -14.54
CA GLY A 329 -19.34 4.90 -15.03
C GLY A 329 -20.69 5.01 -14.31
N LEU A 330 -20.74 4.70 -13.01
CA LEU A 330 -21.97 4.69 -12.19
C LEU A 330 -21.95 5.70 -11.01
N ASP A 331 -21.11 6.73 -11.03
CA ASP A 331 -21.05 7.80 -9.99
C ASP A 331 -22.20 8.82 -10.13
#